data_AF-A0A7Y5HB51-F1
#
_entry.id   AF-A0A7Y5HB51-F1
#
_cell.length_a   1.000
_cell.length_b   1.000
_cell.length_c   1.000
_cell.angle_alpha   90.00
_cell.angle_beta   90.00
_cell.angle_gamma   90.00
#
_symmetry.space_group_name_H-M   'P 1'
#
loop_
_entity.id
_entity.type
_entity.pdbx_description
1 polymer ?
#
loop_
_entity_poly.entity_id
_entity_poly.type
_entity_poly.pdbx_seq_one_letter_code
_entity_poly.pdbx_strand_id
1 'polypeptide(L)'
;MLFVAGLYLGRISAQGEAVFELLPSALAGIPPAELELQVRADAARLEELAAGMDAACERLPELRGRIQGAMTASGRKAMLASEDDDLRATYMTFLTYRSALLRLAAVYAGFEAVRDPALRARCFLVSYAAATALFESSGRLVVAFQDWDEGRRKLNEPDPRWGIAAGMFDRISAGVGSDGNGERFEEMAAWFEERAPLWREQGIWEPARMAWFEERIRRGIVSVRSADVQRHRNWLRRVVARVKDDAYTPVYAVQSQLSVWIGDTRVVARPPLISHEQIETLRTRLEPGDILLERRNFFLSNAFLPGFWPHAALYVGTAADLEALGLLEHPDVKGKLEAFRRPAADGHRHAVIEAVSEGVVFSSLEHSIHADCVAVLRPRATREQKAEAIAQAFAHQGKPYDFEFDFRTSDRLVCTEVVYRSYQGIVSFDLERVMGRDALPAVGIVRKFRRELGTPGQELDLVAFLDGRADEGRAAEGTVEEFCRSADRPREFHE
;
A
#
# COMPACT_ATOMS: atom_id res chain seq x y z
N MET A 1 -6.92 -17.98 4.76
CA MET A 1 -6.86 -17.37 3.40
C MET A 1 -8.23 -16.92 2.85
N LEU A 2 -9.25 -17.79 2.78
CA LEU A 2 -10.56 -17.52 2.15
C LEU A 2 -11.31 -16.27 2.68
N PHE A 3 -11.19 -15.98 3.99
CA PHE A 3 -11.82 -14.81 4.60
C PHE A 3 -11.28 -13.49 4.04
N VAL A 4 -9.95 -13.33 3.95
CA VAL A 4 -9.31 -12.13 3.38
C VAL A 4 -9.65 -11.96 1.89
N ALA A 5 -9.78 -13.07 1.16
CA ALA A 5 -10.19 -13.06 -0.25
C ALA A 5 -11.63 -12.60 -0.42
N GLY A 6 -12.53 -13.03 0.46
CA GLY A 6 -13.91 -12.59 0.47
C GLY A 6 -14.08 -11.10 0.82
N LEU A 7 -13.28 -10.58 1.77
CA LEU A 7 -13.25 -9.14 2.11
C LEU A 7 -12.80 -8.26 0.95
N TYR A 8 -12.06 -8.83 0.00
CA TYR A 8 -11.51 -8.14 -1.16
C TYR A 8 -12.39 -8.25 -2.41
N LEU A 9 -12.88 -9.45 -2.73
CA LEU A 9 -13.52 -9.76 -4.02
C LEU A 9 -15.05 -9.55 -4.04
N GLY A 10 -15.69 -9.37 -2.88
CA GLY A 10 -17.12 -9.05 -2.79
C GLY A 10 -18.08 -10.07 -3.43
N ARG A 11 -17.66 -11.31 -3.71
CA ARG A 11 -18.49 -12.26 -4.48
C ARG A 11 -19.58 -12.93 -3.64
N ILE A 12 -20.80 -12.73 -4.13
CA ILE A 12 -21.99 -13.54 -3.90
C ILE A 12 -22.06 -14.51 -5.09
N SER A 13 -21.98 -15.83 -4.84
CA SER A 13 -22.04 -16.94 -5.81
C SER A 13 -20.92 -17.07 -6.86
N ALA A 14 -19.94 -17.94 -6.59
CA ALA A 14 -19.45 -18.99 -7.50
C ALA A 14 -18.50 -19.92 -6.73
N GLN A 15 -18.70 -21.23 -6.86
CA GLN A 15 -17.86 -22.28 -6.27
C GLN A 15 -16.39 -22.08 -6.63
N GLY A 16 -15.56 -21.84 -5.62
CA GLY A 16 -14.12 -21.61 -5.77
C GLY A 16 -13.34 -22.04 -4.53
N GLU A 17 -13.85 -23.04 -3.81
CA GLU A 17 -13.22 -23.60 -2.60
C GLU A 17 -11.84 -24.19 -2.89
N ALA A 18 -11.63 -24.75 -4.10
CA ALA A 18 -10.45 -25.54 -4.43
C ALA A 18 -9.12 -24.76 -4.60
N VAL A 19 -9.14 -23.44 -4.85
CA VAL A 19 -7.90 -22.70 -5.17
C VAL A 19 -7.13 -22.26 -3.91
N PHE A 20 -7.84 -22.04 -2.80
CA PHE A 20 -7.25 -21.52 -1.56
C PHE A 20 -6.66 -22.59 -0.64
N GLU A 21 -6.99 -23.87 -0.86
CA GLU A 21 -6.40 -25.02 -0.15
C GLU A 21 -5.01 -25.41 -0.69
N LEU A 22 -4.60 -24.88 -1.85
CA LEU A 22 -3.45 -25.39 -2.62
C LEU A 22 -2.14 -24.58 -2.51
N LEU A 23 -2.10 -23.45 -1.77
CA LEU A 23 -0.88 -22.66 -1.62
C LEU A 23 -0.27 -22.83 -0.23
N PRO A 24 1.00 -23.27 -0.09
CA PRO A 24 1.67 -23.32 1.20
C PRO A 24 1.77 -21.90 1.78
N SER A 25 1.41 -21.75 3.06
CA SER A 25 1.54 -20.51 3.79
C SER A 25 2.97 -19.99 3.71
N ALA A 26 3.18 -18.74 3.28
CA ALA A 26 4.48 -18.09 3.23
C ALA A 26 5.19 -18.11 4.60
N LEU A 27 4.42 -18.16 5.70
CA LEU A 27 4.91 -18.23 7.07
C LEU A 27 5.60 -19.56 7.40
N ALA A 28 5.30 -20.65 6.69
CA ALA A 28 5.81 -21.98 6.98
C ALA A 28 7.33 -22.11 6.77
N GLY A 29 7.88 -21.27 5.88
CA GLY A 29 9.30 -21.26 5.54
C GLY A 29 10.16 -20.27 6.33
N ILE A 30 9.55 -19.39 7.14
CA ILE A 30 10.27 -18.34 7.86
C ILE A 30 10.86 -18.91 9.17
N PRO A 31 12.16 -18.72 9.45
CA PRO A 31 12.77 -19.09 10.71
C PRO A 31 12.06 -18.45 11.92
N PRO A 32 11.87 -19.17 13.06
CA PRO A 32 11.11 -18.64 14.20
C PRO A 32 11.60 -17.30 14.76
N ALA A 33 12.92 -17.08 14.80
CA ALA A 33 13.50 -15.82 15.30
C ALA A 33 13.21 -14.64 14.37
N GLU A 34 13.21 -14.88 13.06
CA GLU A 34 12.88 -13.89 12.04
C GLU A 34 11.38 -13.56 12.07
N LEU A 35 10.54 -14.59 12.17
CA LEU A 35 9.09 -14.42 12.30
C LEU A 35 8.72 -13.66 13.58
N GLU A 36 9.39 -13.90 14.70
CA GLU A 36 9.20 -13.15 15.94
C GLU A 36 9.51 -11.66 15.76
N LEU A 37 10.61 -11.33 15.08
CA LEU A 37 10.97 -9.94 14.83
C LEU A 37 9.94 -9.27 13.91
N GLN A 38 9.54 -9.96 12.83
CA GLN A 38 8.56 -9.48 11.87
C GLN A 38 7.19 -9.25 12.51
N VAL A 39 6.64 -10.23 13.23
CA VAL A 39 5.31 -10.13 13.84
C VAL A 39 5.26 -9.04 14.92
N ARG A 40 6.37 -8.77 15.61
CA ARG A 40 6.48 -7.66 16.57
C ARG A 40 6.46 -6.30 15.89
N ALA A 41 7.21 -6.14 14.81
CA ALA A 41 7.21 -4.91 14.02
C ALA A 41 5.82 -4.65 13.42
N ASP A 42 5.21 -5.68 12.82
CA ASP A 42 3.88 -5.59 12.22
C ASP A 42 2.77 -5.38 13.25
N ALA A 43 2.91 -5.90 14.48
CA ALA A 43 1.98 -5.60 15.56
C ALA A 43 2.01 -4.11 15.94
N ALA A 44 3.20 -3.50 16.08
CA ALA A 44 3.30 -2.06 16.34
C ALA A 44 2.72 -1.22 15.20
N ARG A 45 3.03 -1.62 13.96
CA ARG A 45 2.51 -0.98 12.76
C ARG A 45 1.00 -1.09 12.62
N LEU A 46 0.42 -2.23 13.01
CA LEU A 46 -1.02 -2.43 12.99
C LEU A 46 -1.74 -1.43 13.92
N GLU A 47 -1.16 -1.11 15.07
CA GLU A 47 -1.72 -0.11 16.00
C GLU A 47 -1.82 1.27 15.33
N GLU A 48 -0.75 1.68 14.64
CA GLU A 48 -0.71 2.95 13.88
C GLU A 48 -1.70 2.96 12.70
N LEU A 49 -1.74 1.87 11.92
CA LEU A 49 -2.67 1.74 10.79
C LEU A 49 -4.13 1.75 11.24
N ALA A 50 -4.44 1.08 12.35
CA ALA A 50 -5.79 1.05 12.91
C ALA A 50 -6.21 2.44 13.42
N ALA A 51 -5.31 3.17 14.10
CA ALA A 51 -5.58 4.53 14.54
C ALA A 51 -5.79 5.49 13.35
N GLY A 52 -4.95 5.40 12.32
CA GLY A 52 -5.07 6.20 11.11
C GLY A 52 -6.36 5.90 10.32
N MET A 53 -6.73 4.63 10.21
CA MET A 53 -8.00 4.20 9.61
C MET A 53 -9.20 4.74 10.40
N ASP A 54 -9.15 4.67 11.74
CA ASP A 54 -10.22 5.19 12.60
C ASP A 54 -10.42 6.70 12.39
N ALA A 55 -9.33 7.48 12.35
CA ALA A 55 -9.37 8.91 12.06
C ALA A 55 -9.87 9.21 10.63
N ALA A 56 -9.51 8.39 9.64
CA ALA A 56 -10.05 8.51 8.28
C ALA A 56 -11.57 8.26 8.25
N CYS A 57 -12.06 7.27 9.00
CA CYS A 57 -13.49 6.97 9.12
C CYS A 57 -14.29 8.02 9.89
N GLU A 58 -13.67 8.82 10.76
CA GLU A 58 -14.32 9.94 11.46
C GLU A 58 -14.47 11.16 10.54
N ARG A 59 -13.46 11.46 9.73
CA ARG A 59 -13.48 12.60 8.79
C ARG A 59 -14.53 12.49 7.69
N LEU A 60 -14.82 11.28 7.23
CA LEU A 60 -15.73 11.04 6.10
C LEU A 60 -17.19 11.50 6.38
N PRO A 61 -17.85 11.10 7.49
CA PRO A 61 -19.16 11.63 7.86
C PRO A 61 -19.19 13.14 8.10
N GLU A 62 -18.14 13.71 8.71
CA GLU A 62 -18.04 15.16 8.92
C GLU A 62 -17.98 15.93 7.60
N LEU A 63 -17.14 15.46 6.67
CA LEU A 63 -17.04 16.02 5.33
C LEU A 63 -18.36 15.89 4.57
N ARG A 64 -19.01 14.72 4.63
CA ARG A 64 -20.37 14.53 4.08
C ARG A 64 -21.33 15.57 4.63
N GLY A 65 -21.39 15.74 5.95
CA GLY A 65 -22.28 16.69 6.61
C GLY A 65 -22.05 18.14 6.15
N ARG A 66 -20.78 18.55 6.04
CA ARG A 66 -20.41 19.88 5.51
C ARG A 66 -20.86 20.07 4.06
N ILE A 67 -20.56 19.11 3.18
CA ILE A 67 -20.93 19.18 1.76
C ILE A 67 -22.46 19.22 1.62
N GLN A 68 -23.19 18.32 2.28
CA GLN A 68 -24.65 18.29 2.22
C GLN A 68 -25.27 19.59 2.75
N GLY A 69 -24.78 20.11 3.87
CA GLY A 69 -25.23 21.38 4.43
C GLY A 69 -25.00 22.55 3.47
N ALA A 70 -23.82 22.64 2.85
CA ALA A 70 -23.50 23.67 1.87
C ALA A 70 -24.37 23.56 0.60
N MET A 71 -24.60 22.35 0.11
CA MET A 71 -25.48 22.08 -1.03
C MET A 71 -26.93 22.50 -0.73
N THR A 72 -27.46 22.13 0.45
CA THR A 72 -28.81 22.53 0.88
C THR A 72 -28.93 24.04 1.01
N ALA A 73 -27.97 24.70 1.66
CA ALA A 73 -27.99 26.16 1.87
C ALA A 73 -27.96 26.95 0.56
N SER A 74 -27.35 26.41 -0.49
CA SER A 74 -27.21 27.05 -1.80
C SER A 74 -28.19 26.52 -2.86
N GLY A 75 -29.06 25.57 -2.51
CA GLY A 75 -30.01 24.96 -3.44
C GLY A 75 -29.36 24.14 -4.57
N ARG A 76 -28.09 23.75 -4.42
CA ARG A 76 -27.34 22.99 -5.44
C ARG A 76 -27.64 21.50 -5.33
N LYS A 77 -27.72 20.83 -6.49
CA LYS A 77 -27.87 19.37 -6.59
C LYS A 77 -26.55 18.63 -6.82
N ALA A 78 -25.49 19.35 -7.18
CA ALA A 78 -24.16 18.80 -7.43
C ALA A 78 -23.10 19.47 -6.55
N MET A 79 -22.03 18.72 -6.29
CA MET A 79 -20.84 19.20 -5.58
C MET A 79 -20.09 20.24 -6.40
N LEU A 80 -19.42 21.17 -5.72
CA LEU A 80 -18.36 21.98 -6.30
C LEU A 80 -17.13 21.10 -6.57
N ALA A 81 -16.26 21.55 -7.48
CA ALA A 81 -15.00 20.86 -7.77
C ALA A 81 -14.14 20.67 -6.51
N SER A 82 -14.07 21.69 -5.64
CA SER A 82 -13.34 21.59 -4.36
C SER A 82 -13.97 20.62 -3.37
N GLU A 83 -15.30 20.53 -3.34
CA GLU A 83 -16.04 19.57 -2.49
C GLU A 83 -15.79 18.12 -2.98
N ASP A 84 -15.73 17.93 -4.30
CA ASP A 84 -15.38 16.65 -4.93
C ASP A 84 -13.92 16.27 -4.64
N ASP A 85 -12.98 17.20 -4.81
CA ASP A 85 -11.56 17.00 -4.50
C ASP A 85 -11.35 16.59 -3.03
N ASP A 86 -11.99 17.29 -2.08
CA ASP A 86 -11.91 16.97 -0.66
C ASP A 86 -12.45 15.55 -0.37
N LEU A 87 -13.59 15.19 -0.98
CA LEU A 87 -14.20 13.87 -0.81
C LEU A 87 -13.30 12.77 -1.36
N ARG A 88 -12.75 12.96 -2.56
CA ARG A 88 -11.87 11.99 -3.21
C ARG A 88 -10.55 11.83 -2.48
N ALA A 89 -9.94 12.92 -2.00
CA ALA A 89 -8.72 12.86 -1.20
C ALA A 89 -8.92 12.09 0.11
N THR A 90 -10.04 12.36 0.80
CA THR A 90 -10.37 11.65 2.04
C THR A 90 -10.66 10.17 1.76
N TYR A 91 -11.35 9.86 0.66
CA TYR A 91 -11.60 8.48 0.27
C TYR A 91 -10.31 7.75 -0.13
N MET A 92 -9.38 8.41 -0.81
CA MET A 92 -8.07 7.84 -1.13
C MET A 92 -7.25 7.52 0.11
N THR A 93 -7.27 8.39 1.11
CA THR A 93 -6.66 8.10 2.42
C THR A 93 -7.26 6.83 3.02
N PHE A 94 -8.58 6.71 3.04
CA PHE A 94 -9.28 5.49 3.49
C PHE A 94 -8.84 4.25 2.69
N LEU A 95 -8.80 4.35 1.36
CA LEU A 95 -8.43 3.22 0.48
C LEU A 95 -6.97 2.78 0.71
N THR A 96 -6.08 3.71 1.02
CA THR A 96 -4.66 3.42 1.29
C THR A 96 -4.49 2.68 2.61
N TYR A 97 -5.13 3.15 3.71
CA TYR A 97 -5.16 2.40 4.96
C TYR A 97 -5.82 1.03 4.79
N ARG A 98 -6.92 0.95 4.01
CA ARG A 98 -7.60 -0.31 3.71
C ARG A 98 -6.67 -1.30 3.02
N SER A 99 -5.86 -0.85 2.07
CA SER A 99 -4.86 -1.67 1.39
C SER A 99 -3.82 -2.24 2.36
N ALA A 100 -3.29 -1.40 3.26
CA ALA A 100 -2.30 -1.79 4.25
C ALA A 100 -2.86 -2.79 5.28
N LEU A 101 -4.08 -2.55 5.79
CA LEU A 101 -4.75 -3.49 6.71
C LEU A 101 -5.05 -4.82 6.03
N LEU A 102 -5.51 -4.80 4.77
CA LEU A 102 -5.73 -6.03 4.02
C LEU A 102 -4.44 -6.84 3.88
N ARG A 103 -3.30 -6.18 3.62
CA ARG A 103 -1.97 -6.81 3.52
C ARG A 103 -1.53 -7.46 4.84
N LEU A 104 -1.73 -6.79 5.98
CA LEU A 104 -1.42 -7.42 7.27
C LEU A 104 -2.32 -8.62 7.55
N ALA A 105 -3.63 -8.48 7.32
CA ALA A 105 -4.58 -9.60 7.48
C ALA A 105 -4.16 -10.81 6.62
N ALA A 106 -3.72 -10.52 5.41
CA ALA A 106 -3.28 -11.42 4.38
C ALA A 106 -2.00 -12.20 4.69
N VAL A 107 -0.90 -11.49 5.00
CA VAL A 107 0.41 -12.08 5.33
C VAL A 107 0.25 -13.12 6.44
N TYR A 108 -0.54 -12.79 7.45
CA TYR A 108 -0.73 -13.65 8.61
C TYR A 108 -1.93 -14.62 8.50
N ALA A 109 -2.67 -14.64 7.39
CA ALA A 109 -3.86 -15.48 7.21
C ALA A 109 -3.56 -16.99 7.18
N GLY A 110 -2.29 -17.37 7.01
CA GLY A 110 -1.80 -18.74 7.03
C GLY A 110 -1.13 -19.12 8.36
N PHE A 111 -1.48 -18.45 9.47
CA PHE A 111 -0.89 -18.64 10.80
C PHE A 111 -0.87 -20.10 11.26
N GLU A 112 -1.84 -20.94 10.86
CA GLU A 112 -1.91 -22.36 11.23
C GLU A 112 -0.66 -23.16 10.85
N ALA A 113 0.05 -22.73 9.80
CA ALA A 113 1.29 -23.37 9.35
C ALA A 113 2.48 -23.08 10.29
N VAL A 114 2.37 -22.12 11.21
CA VAL A 114 3.40 -21.79 12.19
C VAL A 114 3.42 -22.86 13.28
N ARG A 115 4.58 -23.50 13.44
CA ARG A 115 4.75 -24.64 14.37
C ARG A 115 4.77 -24.22 15.84
N ASP A 116 5.44 -23.12 16.14
CA ASP A 116 5.53 -22.60 17.51
C ASP A 116 4.16 -22.07 17.97
N PRO A 117 3.58 -22.58 19.06
CA PRO A 117 2.24 -22.18 19.48
C PRO A 117 2.09 -20.71 19.86
N ALA A 118 3.12 -20.10 20.45
CA ALA A 118 3.10 -18.70 20.86
C ALA A 118 3.20 -17.79 19.62
N LEU A 119 4.12 -18.06 18.70
CA LEU A 119 4.23 -17.35 17.42
C LEU A 119 2.98 -17.49 16.58
N ARG A 120 2.38 -18.67 16.53
CA ARG A 120 1.12 -18.91 15.84
C ARG A 120 0.00 -18.02 16.40
N ALA A 121 -0.09 -17.90 17.72
CA ALA A 121 -1.07 -17.03 18.36
C ALA A 121 -0.79 -15.55 18.07
N ARG A 122 0.48 -15.11 18.08
CA ARG A 122 0.87 -13.74 17.68
C ARG A 122 0.46 -13.43 16.23
N CYS A 123 0.75 -14.34 15.30
CA CYS A 123 0.36 -14.21 13.89
C CYS A 123 -1.16 -14.11 13.74
N PHE A 124 -1.91 -14.98 14.43
CA PHE A 124 -3.37 -14.89 14.43
C PHE A 124 -3.88 -13.53 14.91
N LEU A 125 -3.38 -13.04 16.04
CA LEU A 125 -3.85 -11.77 16.61
C LEU A 125 -3.59 -10.60 15.65
N VAL A 126 -2.43 -10.53 15.02
CA VAL A 126 -2.12 -9.53 13.98
C VAL A 126 -3.07 -9.67 12.79
N SER A 127 -3.24 -10.88 12.25
CA SER A 127 -4.13 -11.12 11.10
C SER A 127 -5.57 -10.69 11.41
N TYR A 128 -6.10 -11.18 12.53
CA TYR A 128 -7.50 -11.01 12.85
C TYR A 128 -7.81 -9.57 13.26
N ALA A 129 -6.96 -8.93 14.07
CA ALA A 129 -7.14 -7.51 14.41
C ALA A 129 -7.08 -6.57 13.19
N ALA A 130 -6.23 -6.88 12.20
CA ALA A 130 -6.21 -6.16 10.93
C ALA A 130 -7.51 -6.37 10.14
N ALA A 131 -8.01 -7.60 10.09
CA ALA A 131 -9.25 -7.92 9.39
C ALA A 131 -10.49 -7.34 10.09
N THR A 132 -10.51 -7.29 11.43
CA THR A 132 -11.60 -6.66 12.19
C THR A 132 -11.62 -5.15 11.99
N ALA A 133 -10.45 -4.49 12.02
CA ALA A 133 -10.33 -3.06 11.72
C ALA A 133 -10.80 -2.75 10.29
N LEU A 134 -10.44 -3.59 9.33
CA LEU A 134 -10.86 -3.49 7.94
C LEU A 134 -12.38 -3.64 7.76
N PHE A 135 -12.98 -4.64 8.39
CA PHE A 135 -14.43 -4.87 8.27
C PHE A 135 -15.22 -3.74 8.91
N GLU A 136 -14.83 -3.34 10.14
CA GLU A 136 -15.47 -2.25 10.86
C GLU A 136 -15.43 -0.95 10.05
N SER A 137 -14.24 -0.55 9.58
CA SER A 137 -14.04 0.70 8.83
C SER A 137 -14.83 0.71 7.53
N SER A 138 -14.91 -0.43 6.85
CA SER A 138 -15.71 -0.61 5.64
C SER A 138 -17.20 -0.53 5.92
N GLY A 139 -17.67 -1.13 7.02
CA GLY A 139 -19.05 -1.01 7.47
C GLY A 139 -19.43 0.45 7.76
N ARG A 140 -18.57 1.17 8.48
CA ARG A 140 -18.75 2.61 8.76
C ARG A 140 -18.83 3.44 7.48
N LEU A 141 -17.92 3.23 6.52
CA LEU A 141 -17.96 3.89 5.22
C LEU A 141 -19.29 3.63 4.50
N VAL A 142 -19.70 2.37 4.42
CA VAL A 142 -20.93 1.97 3.72
C VAL A 142 -22.15 2.60 4.37
N VAL A 143 -22.26 2.50 5.70
CA VAL A 143 -23.37 3.09 6.47
C VAL A 143 -23.40 4.62 6.30
N ALA A 144 -22.24 5.26 6.25
CA ALA A 144 -22.11 6.70 6.10
C ALA A 144 -22.41 7.22 4.68
N PHE A 145 -22.57 6.37 3.67
CA PHE A 145 -22.85 6.80 2.30
C PHE A 145 -24.04 6.09 1.65
N GLN A 146 -24.61 5.04 2.27
CA GLN A 146 -25.68 4.22 1.69
C GLN A 146 -26.91 5.03 1.21
N ASP A 147 -27.22 6.13 1.89
CA ASP A 147 -28.39 7.00 1.70
C ASP A 147 -28.07 8.31 0.93
N TRP A 148 -26.86 8.43 0.37
CA TRP A 148 -26.45 9.61 -0.38
C TRP A 148 -26.02 9.25 -1.81
N ASP A 149 -26.99 9.24 -2.74
CA ASP A 149 -26.79 8.81 -4.12
C ASP A 149 -25.66 9.58 -4.84
N GLU A 150 -25.61 10.91 -4.69
CA GLU A 150 -24.55 11.72 -5.31
C GLU A 150 -23.17 11.39 -4.74
N GLY A 151 -23.06 11.21 -3.42
CA GLY A 151 -21.82 10.77 -2.78
C GLY A 151 -21.38 9.39 -3.26
N ARG A 152 -22.29 8.42 -3.32
CA ARG A 152 -22.00 7.07 -3.85
C ARG A 152 -21.55 7.10 -5.30
N ARG A 153 -22.23 7.91 -6.12
CA ARG A 153 -21.86 8.11 -7.53
C ARG A 153 -20.41 8.60 -7.61
N LYS A 154 -20.06 9.62 -6.83
CA LYS A 154 -18.70 10.16 -6.75
C LYS A 154 -17.65 9.15 -6.27
N LEU A 155 -17.92 8.40 -5.21
CA LEU A 155 -16.99 7.38 -4.70
C LEU A 155 -16.80 6.20 -5.67
N ASN A 156 -17.70 6.01 -6.64
CA ASN A 156 -17.57 4.98 -7.68
C ASN A 156 -16.99 5.51 -9.00
N GLU A 157 -16.75 6.82 -9.14
CA GLU A 157 -16.08 7.36 -10.32
C GLU A 157 -14.64 6.81 -10.40
N PRO A 158 -14.21 6.28 -11.56
CA PRO A 158 -12.83 5.87 -11.72
C PRO A 158 -11.89 7.07 -11.64
N ASP A 159 -10.69 6.81 -11.15
CA ASP A 159 -9.53 7.66 -11.33
C ASP A 159 -8.35 6.81 -11.79
N PRO A 160 -8.22 6.52 -13.09
CA PRO A 160 -7.12 5.71 -13.60
C PRO A 160 -5.76 6.35 -13.31
N ARG A 161 -5.72 7.69 -13.22
CA ARG A 161 -4.51 8.40 -12.83
C ARG A 161 -4.12 8.10 -11.40
N TRP A 162 -5.03 7.80 -10.49
CA TRP A 162 -4.72 7.47 -9.08
C TRP A 162 -5.00 6.02 -8.75
N GLY A 163 -5.19 5.21 -9.78
CA GLY A 163 -5.38 3.80 -9.62
C GLY A 163 -6.75 3.35 -9.11
N ILE A 164 -7.66 4.28 -8.85
CA ILE A 164 -9.02 4.00 -8.41
C ILE A 164 -9.79 3.43 -9.59
N ALA A 165 -10.11 2.14 -9.51
CA ALA A 165 -11.00 1.53 -10.49
C ALA A 165 -12.46 1.93 -10.23
N ALA A 166 -13.25 2.02 -11.30
CA ALA A 166 -14.68 2.28 -11.19
C ALA A 166 -15.36 1.29 -10.23
N GLY A 167 -16.44 1.72 -9.58
CA GLY A 167 -17.23 0.83 -8.71
C GLY A 167 -16.52 0.39 -7.43
N MET A 168 -15.49 1.13 -6.95
CA MET A 168 -14.73 0.73 -5.76
C MET A 168 -15.59 0.73 -4.49
N PHE A 169 -16.42 1.76 -4.30
CA PHE A 169 -17.35 1.82 -3.16
C PHE A 169 -18.35 0.66 -3.21
N ASP A 170 -18.91 0.37 -4.38
CA ASP A 170 -19.88 -0.72 -4.54
C ASP A 170 -19.24 -2.09 -4.26
N ARG A 171 -17.98 -2.30 -4.64
CA ARG A 171 -17.23 -3.52 -4.28
C ARG A 171 -17.02 -3.66 -2.77
N ILE A 172 -16.67 -2.56 -2.09
CA ILE A 172 -16.55 -2.55 -0.62
C ILE A 172 -17.91 -2.84 0.02
N SER A 173 -18.97 -2.21 -0.49
CA SER A 173 -20.36 -2.42 -0.06
C SER A 173 -20.80 -3.89 -0.21
N ALA A 174 -20.49 -4.52 -1.35
CA ALA A 174 -20.74 -5.94 -1.57
C ALA A 174 -19.95 -6.84 -0.61
N GLY A 175 -18.68 -6.49 -0.33
CA GLY A 175 -17.84 -7.18 0.65
C GLY A 175 -18.42 -7.16 2.07
N VAL A 176 -18.88 -6.00 2.54
CA VAL A 176 -19.58 -5.83 3.83
C VAL A 176 -20.93 -6.59 3.84
N GLY A 177 -21.61 -6.61 2.69
CA GLY A 177 -22.88 -7.30 2.48
C GLY A 177 -22.82 -8.82 2.43
N SER A 178 -21.62 -9.40 2.26
CA SER A 178 -21.44 -10.82 1.94
C SER A 178 -21.67 -11.73 3.15
N ASP A 179 -22.50 -12.74 2.97
CA ASP A 179 -22.81 -13.73 4.00
C ASP A 179 -21.62 -14.61 4.35
N GLY A 180 -20.89 -15.08 3.33
CA GLY A 180 -19.69 -15.89 3.56
C GLY A 180 -18.56 -15.10 4.23
N ASN A 181 -18.54 -13.76 4.12
CA ASN A 181 -17.63 -12.94 4.92
C ASN A 181 -18.09 -12.86 6.37
N GLY A 182 -19.39 -12.65 6.59
CA GLY A 182 -19.98 -12.62 7.92
C GLY A 182 -19.82 -13.94 8.69
N GLU A 183 -20.07 -15.07 8.05
CA GLU A 183 -19.94 -16.41 8.66
C GLU A 183 -18.50 -16.69 9.09
N ARG A 184 -17.53 -16.49 8.19
CA ARG A 184 -16.10 -16.66 8.51
C ARG A 184 -15.62 -15.68 9.58
N PHE A 185 -16.16 -14.46 9.61
CA PHE A 185 -15.86 -13.51 10.66
C PHE A 185 -16.29 -14.06 12.03
N GLU A 186 -17.50 -14.62 12.11
CA GLU A 186 -18.04 -15.23 13.33
C GLU A 186 -17.27 -16.49 13.75
N GLU A 187 -16.83 -17.32 12.81
CA GLU A 187 -15.94 -18.48 13.08
C GLU A 187 -14.63 -18.03 13.75
N MET A 188 -13.97 -17.01 13.20
CA MET A 188 -12.73 -16.47 13.77
C MET A 188 -12.99 -15.76 15.12
N ALA A 189 -14.16 -15.14 15.30
CA ALA A 189 -14.56 -14.52 16.56
C ALA A 189 -14.66 -15.58 17.66
N ALA A 190 -15.35 -16.69 17.39
CA ALA A 190 -15.46 -17.80 18.32
C ALA A 190 -14.09 -18.40 18.65
N TRP A 191 -13.23 -18.56 17.64
CA TRP A 191 -11.86 -19.08 17.83
C TRP A 191 -11.02 -18.19 18.75
N PHE A 192 -11.14 -16.87 18.59
CA PHE A 192 -10.49 -15.87 19.45
C PHE A 192 -11.06 -15.89 20.87
N GLU A 193 -12.38 -15.85 21.03
CA GLU A 193 -13.05 -15.82 22.33
C GLU A 193 -12.71 -17.05 23.18
N GLU A 194 -12.60 -18.23 22.56
CA GLU A 194 -12.19 -19.48 23.21
C GLU A 194 -10.76 -19.44 23.75
N ARG A 195 -9.82 -18.80 23.03
CA ARG A 195 -8.37 -18.90 23.28
C ARG A 195 -7.74 -17.68 23.96
N ALA A 196 -8.37 -16.51 23.87
CA ALA A 196 -7.84 -15.27 24.44
C ALA A 196 -7.48 -15.37 25.94
N PRO A 197 -8.28 -16.04 26.81
CA PRO A 197 -7.89 -16.21 28.22
C PRO A 197 -6.58 -16.97 28.40
N LEU A 198 -6.41 -18.07 27.66
CA LEU A 198 -5.20 -18.90 27.71
C LEU A 198 -3.97 -18.12 27.25
N TRP A 199 -4.08 -17.38 26.15
CA TRP A 199 -2.98 -16.56 25.63
C TRP A 199 -2.55 -15.45 26.58
N ARG A 200 -3.51 -14.88 27.32
CA ARG A 200 -3.25 -13.89 28.36
C ARG A 200 -2.45 -14.50 29.50
N GLU A 201 -2.84 -15.67 29.97
CA GLU A 201 -2.12 -16.42 31.02
C GLU A 201 -0.72 -16.84 30.57
N GLN A 202 -0.57 -17.23 29.30
CA GLN A 202 0.71 -17.61 28.69
C GLN A 202 1.64 -16.42 28.43
N GLY A 203 1.16 -15.18 28.55
CA GLY A 203 1.96 -13.98 28.32
C GLY A 203 2.49 -13.89 26.88
N ILE A 204 1.70 -14.32 25.88
CA ILE A 204 2.16 -14.28 24.47
C ILE A 204 2.47 -12.85 24.01
N TRP A 205 1.84 -11.85 24.63
CA TRP A 205 2.12 -10.44 24.46
C TRP A 205 2.21 -9.75 25.81
N GLU A 206 2.94 -8.63 25.87
CA GLU A 206 2.92 -7.74 27.03
C GLU A 206 1.48 -7.31 27.37
N PRO A 207 1.12 -7.15 28.66
CA PRO A 207 -0.27 -6.94 29.08
C PRO A 207 -0.99 -5.80 28.34
N ALA A 208 -0.30 -4.67 28.13
CA ALA A 208 -0.86 -3.52 27.42
C ALA A 208 -1.18 -3.84 25.96
N ARG A 209 -0.30 -4.57 25.26
CA ARG A 209 -0.49 -4.95 23.86
C ARG A 209 -1.56 -6.02 23.71
N MET A 210 -1.60 -7.00 24.62
CA MET A 210 -2.67 -7.99 24.66
C MET A 210 -4.03 -7.30 24.84
N ALA A 211 -4.14 -6.37 25.80
CA ALA A 211 -5.36 -5.59 26.02
C ALA A 211 -5.78 -4.80 24.76
N TRP A 212 -4.82 -4.20 24.05
CA TRP A 212 -5.08 -3.51 22.80
C TRP A 212 -5.67 -4.45 21.73
N PHE A 213 -5.08 -5.63 21.52
CA PHE A 213 -5.60 -6.62 20.57
C PHE A 213 -7.03 -7.04 20.92
N GLU A 214 -7.29 -7.32 22.19
CA GLU A 214 -8.61 -7.75 22.63
C GLU A 214 -9.66 -6.66 22.43
N GLU A 215 -9.37 -5.42 22.78
CA GLU A 215 -10.27 -4.29 22.55
C GLU A 215 -10.51 -4.08 21.06
N ARG A 216 -9.44 -4.11 20.25
CA ARG A 216 -9.53 -3.90 18.81
C ARG A 216 -10.44 -4.94 18.15
N ILE A 217 -10.25 -6.22 18.48
CA ILE A 217 -11.01 -7.34 17.94
C ILE A 217 -12.46 -7.27 18.41
N ARG A 218 -12.71 -7.03 19.72
CA ARG A 218 -14.07 -6.93 20.27
C ARG A 218 -14.86 -5.79 19.64
N ARG A 219 -14.26 -4.62 19.45
CA ARG A 219 -14.92 -3.49 18.76
C ARG A 219 -15.33 -3.86 17.33
N GLY A 220 -14.48 -4.59 16.60
CA GLY A 220 -14.83 -5.11 15.29
C GLY A 220 -15.95 -6.15 15.31
N ILE A 221 -15.95 -7.07 16.27
CA ILE A 221 -17.02 -8.06 16.47
C ILE A 221 -18.37 -7.35 16.72
N VAL A 222 -18.39 -6.35 17.61
CA VAL A 222 -19.58 -5.55 17.87
C VAL A 222 -20.05 -4.83 16.61
N SER A 223 -19.14 -4.28 15.81
CA SER A 223 -19.47 -3.62 14.54
C SER A 223 -20.14 -4.56 13.54
N VAL A 224 -19.61 -5.78 13.35
CA VAL A 224 -20.20 -6.78 12.43
C VAL A 224 -21.59 -7.20 12.87
N ARG A 225 -21.80 -7.32 14.19
CA ARG A 225 -23.09 -7.67 14.80
C ARG A 225 -24.06 -6.49 14.91
N SER A 226 -23.63 -5.28 14.56
CA SER A 226 -24.45 -4.07 14.69
C SER A 226 -25.69 -4.10 13.78
N ALA A 227 -26.78 -3.51 14.26
CA ALA A 227 -28.06 -3.46 13.53
C ALA A 227 -27.94 -2.76 12.17
N ASP A 228 -27.04 -1.79 12.03
CA ASP A 228 -26.85 -1.04 10.78
C ASP A 228 -26.14 -1.89 9.72
N VAL A 229 -25.09 -2.62 10.10
CA VAL A 229 -24.42 -3.57 9.19
C VAL A 229 -25.38 -4.70 8.80
N GLN A 230 -26.14 -5.24 9.76
CA GLN A 230 -27.14 -6.28 9.48
C GLN A 230 -28.26 -5.77 8.58
N ARG A 231 -28.70 -4.52 8.77
CA ARG A 231 -29.69 -3.86 7.90
C ARG A 231 -29.16 -3.72 6.47
N HIS A 232 -27.90 -3.31 6.31
CA HIS A 232 -27.26 -3.20 5.00
C HIS A 232 -27.14 -4.57 4.31
N ARG A 233 -26.68 -5.60 5.03
CA ARG A 233 -26.65 -6.99 4.53
C ARG A 233 -28.03 -7.45 4.06
N ASN A 234 -29.06 -7.22 4.86
CA ASN A 234 -30.44 -7.58 4.51
C ASN A 234 -30.99 -6.75 3.33
N TRP A 235 -30.59 -5.48 3.19
CA TRP A 235 -30.91 -4.68 2.01
C TRP A 235 -30.26 -5.25 0.75
N LEU A 236 -28.95 -5.52 0.77
CA LEU A 236 -28.23 -6.12 -0.36
C LEU A 236 -28.82 -7.48 -0.76
N ARG A 237 -29.12 -8.36 0.21
CA ARG A 237 -29.82 -9.64 -0.05
C ARG A 237 -31.12 -9.44 -0.81
N ARG A 238 -31.95 -8.46 -0.40
CA ARG A 238 -33.22 -8.15 -1.08
C ARG A 238 -33.02 -7.61 -2.50
N VAL A 239 -32.02 -6.75 -2.70
CA VAL A 239 -31.68 -6.21 -4.02
C VAL A 239 -31.23 -7.34 -4.96
N VAL A 240 -30.33 -8.21 -4.51
CA VAL A 240 -29.83 -9.35 -5.29
C VAL A 240 -30.95 -10.36 -5.59
N ALA A 241 -31.83 -10.63 -4.63
CA ALA A 241 -32.96 -11.54 -4.82
C ALA A 241 -33.94 -11.04 -5.90
N ARG A 242 -34.33 -9.75 -5.84
CA ARG A 242 -35.22 -9.14 -6.86
C ARG A 242 -34.62 -9.19 -8.27
N VAL A 243 -33.32 -9.00 -8.37
CA VAL A 243 -32.57 -9.09 -9.63
C VAL A 243 -32.52 -10.51 -10.19
N LYS A 244 -32.58 -11.55 -9.35
CA LYS A 244 -32.62 -12.95 -9.82
C LYS A 244 -34.01 -13.37 -10.32
N ASP A 245 -35.06 -12.74 -9.81
CA ASP A 245 -36.45 -13.06 -10.17
C ASP A 245 -36.93 -12.32 -11.45
N ASP A 246 -36.37 -11.15 -11.75
CA ASP A 246 -36.64 -10.41 -12.99
C ASP A 246 -35.58 -10.73 -14.05
N ALA A 247 -35.95 -11.42 -15.13
CA ALA A 247 -35.09 -11.67 -16.29
C ALA A 247 -34.84 -10.38 -17.09
N TYR A 248 -34.09 -9.43 -16.52
CA TYR A 248 -33.54 -8.28 -17.21
C TYR A 248 -32.20 -7.88 -16.56
N THR A 249 -31.15 -7.91 -17.38
CA THR A 249 -29.73 -7.77 -17.03
C THR A 249 -29.43 -6.53 -16.19
N PRO A 250 -28.89 -6.65 -14.96
CA PRO A 250 -28.33 -5.50 -14.27
C PRO A 250 -26.83 -5.39 -14.56
N VAL A 251 -26.42 -4.15 -14.79
CA VAL A 251 -25.06 -3.63 -15.04
C VAL A 251 -24.05 -3.93 -13.91
N TYR A 252 -24.39 -4.75 -12.92
CA TYR A 252 -23.45 -5.25 -11.90
C TYR A 252 -22.67 -6.50 -12.34
N ALA A 253 -22.89 -6.99 -13.56
CA ALA A 253 -22.05 -7.99 -14.21
C ALA A 253 -21.11 -7.33 -15.24
N VAL A 254 -20.31 -6.34 -14.84
CA VAL A 254 -19.05 -6.13 -15.57
C VAL A 254 -18.15 -7.30 -15.18
N GLN A 255 -18.03 -8.26 -16.09
CA GLN A 255 -16.92 -9.19 -16.09
C GLN A 255 -15.62 -8.39 -15.99
N SER A 256 -15.00 -8.42 -14.82
CA SER A 256 -13.56 -8.56 -14.76
C SER A 256 -13.28 -9.90 -14.09
N GLN A 257 -13.00 -10.89 -14.93
CA GLN A 257 -12.24 -12.05 -14.50
C GLN A 257 -10.85 -11.57 -14.11
N LEU A 258 -10.68 -11.03 -12.91
CA LEU A 258 -9.38 -10.71 -12.34
C LEU A 258 -9.38 -11.19 -10.90
N SER A 259 -8.83 -12.39 -10.71
CA SER A 259 -8.50 -12.95 -9.40
C SER A 259 -7.42 -12.08 -8.75
N VAL A 260 -7.85 -11.04 -8.04
CA VAL A 260 -6.96 -10.12 -7.35
C VAL A 260 -6.96 -10.51 -5.88
N TRP A 261 -5.86 -11.09 -5.41
CA TRP A 261 -5.65 -11.34 -4.00
C TRP A 261 -4.16 -11.22 -3.61
N ILE A 262 -3.97 -10.42 -2.56
CA ILE A 262 -2.85 -10.27 -1.61
C ILE A 262 -1.52 -9.67 -2.04
N GLY A 263 -1.15 -8.61 -1.33
CA GLY A 263 0.20 -8.03 -1.31
C GLY A 263 1.18 -8.84 -0.46
N ASP A 264 2.42 -8.85 -0.94
CA ASP A 264 3.63 -9.56 -0.48
C ASP A 264 3.70 -11.06 -0.70
N THR A 265 2.69 -11.66 -1.32
CA THR A 265 2.87 -12.95 -2.00
C THR A 265 2.18 -12.84 -3.35
N ARG A 266 3.00 -12.81 -4.39
CA ARG A 266 2.59 -12.60 -5.78
C ARG A 266 1.33 -13.39 -6.14
N VAL A 267 0.41 -12.75 -6.89
CA VAL A 267 -0.82 -13.34 -7.46
C VAL A 267 -0.55 -14.62 -8.26
N VAL A 268 0.67 -14.74 -8.80
CA VAL A 268 1.26 -15.96 -9.36
C VAL A 268 2.64 -16.08 -8.71
N ALA A 269 2.97 -17.23 -8.12
CA ALA A 269 4.33 -17.55 -7.68
C ALA A 269 5.28 -17.67 -8.88
N ARG A 270 5.50 -16.56 -9.58
CA ARG A 270 6.52 -16.36 -10.58
C ARG A 270 7.74 -15.75 -9.86
N PRO A 271 8.96 -15.86 -10.37
CA PRO A 271 10.10 -15.03 -9.92
C PRO A 271 10.04 -13.63 -10.54
N PRO A 272 10.64 -12.57 -9.93
CA PRO A 272 10.59 -11.21 -10.49
C PRO A 272 11.18 -11.24 -11.89
N LEU A 273 10.71 -10.35 -12.78
CA LEU A 273 11.27 -10.33 -14.13
C LEU A 273 12.75 -9.92 -14.12
N ILE A 274 13.15 -9.08 -13.16
CA ILE A 274 14.55 -8.73 -12.93
C ILE A 274 15.24 -9.87 -12.17
N SER A 275 16.27 -10.46 -12.79
CA SER A 275 17.06 -11.52 -12.17
C SER A 275 18.12 -10.97 -11.22
N HIS A 276 18.58 -11.80 -10.28
CA HIS A 276 19.68 -11.42 -9.37
C HIS A 276 20.97 -11.04 -10.12
N GLU A 277 21.26 -11.68 -11.25
CA GLU A 277 22.41 -11.33 -12.11
C GLU A 277 22.26 -9.91 -12.71
N GLN A 278 21.04 -9.53 -13.10
CA GLN A 278 20.77 -8.17 -13.56
C GLN A 278 20.93 -7.15 -12.44
N ILE A 279 20.56 -7.49 -11.20
CA ILE A 279 20.77 -6.65 -10.01
C ILE A 279 22.27 -6.40 -9.78
N GLU A 280 23.07 -7.46 -9.80
CA GLU A 280 24.53 -7.34 -9.62
C GLU A 280 25.21 -6.59 -10.77
N THR A 281 24.74 -6.80 -12.00
CA THR A 281 25.21 -6.01 -13.16
C THR A 281 24.84 -4.53 -13.00
N LEU A 282 23.59 -4.24 -12.63
CA LEU A 282 23.12 -2.87 -12.43
C LEU A 282 23.92 -2.17 -11.34
N ARG A 283 24.20 -2.84 -10.21
CA ARG A 283 24.98 -2.33 -9.09
C ARG A 283 26.32 -1.73 -9.53
N THR A 284 26.99 -2.33 -10.51
CA THR A 284 28.29 -1.84 -11.01
C THR A 284 28.21 -0.49 -11.74
N ARG A 285 27.00 -0.08 -12.14
CA ARG A 285 26.71 1.18 -12.84
C ARG A 285 26.17 2.27 -11.90
N LEU A 286 25.74 1.91 -10.69
CA LEU A 286 25.11 2.82 -9.74
C LEU A 286 26.13 3.74 -9.06
N GLU A 287 25.72 4.98 -8.80
CA GLU A 287 26.44 5.93 -7.97
C GLU A 287 25.54 6.42 -6.82
N PRO A 288 26.09 6.67 -5.62
CA PRO A 288 25.34 7.33 -4.56
C PRO A 288 24.66 8.61 -5.06
N GLY A 289 23.38 8.74 -4.79
CA GLY A 289 22.51 9.82 -5.29
C GLY A 289 21.63 9.42 -6.47
N ASP A 290 21.84 8.26 -7.10
CA ASP A 290 20.93 7.80 -8.16
C ASP A 290 19.50 7.59 -7.62
N ILE A 291 18.52 8.00 -8.42
CA ILE A 291 17.08 7.84 -8.15
C ILE A 291 16.61 6.57 -8.84
N LEU A 292 16.01 5.66 -8.08
CA LEU A 292 15.42 4.43 -8.58
C LEU A 292 13.92 4.64 -8.77
N LEU A 293 13.40 4.35 -9.96
CA LEU A 293 11.97 4.22 -10.21
C LEU A 293 11.66 2.74 -10.37
N GLU A 294 10.70 2.25 -9.60
CA GLU A 294 10.48 0.81 -9.47
C GLU A 294 9.02 0.46 -9.75
N ARG A 295 8.82 -0.64 -10.49
CA ARG A 295 7.50 -1.22 -10.71
C ARG A 295 7.55 -2.70 -10.39
N ARG A 296 6.77 -3.09 -9.39
CA ARG A 296 6.50 -4.48 -9.04
C ARG A 296 5.10 -4.81 -9.52
N ASN A 297 4.95 -5.71 -10.48
CA ASN A 297 3.65 -6.10 -11.01
C ASN A 297 2.92 -6.94 -9.95
N PHE A 298 1.59 -6.90 -9.96
CA PHE A 298 0.73 -7.68 -9.06
C PHE A 298 0.78 -7.31 -7.55
N PHE A 299 1.36 -6.16 -7.17
CA PHE A 299 1.32 -5.67 -5.78
C PHE A 299 0.12 -4.73 -5.52
N LEU A 300 -0.63 -5.00 -4.45
CA LEU A 300 -1.80 -4.21 -4.06
C LEU A 300 -1.46 -2.78 -3.58
N SER A 301 -0.23 -2.52 -3.12
CA SER A 301 0.25 -1.15 -2.80
C SER A 301 0.20 -0.23 -4.02
N ASN A 302 0.28 -0.78 -5.24
CA ASN A 302 0.20 0.01 -6.47
C ASN A 302 -1.24 0.41 -6.81
N ALA A 303 -2.25 -0.10 -6.07
CA ALA A 303 -3.65 0.11 -6.37
C ALA A 303 -4.10 1.57 -6.26
N PHE A 304 -3.29 2.47 -5.67
CA PHE A 304 -3.69 3.86 -5.38
C PHE A 304 -2.63 4.91 -5.78
N LEU A 305 -1.66 4.55 -6.63
CA LEU A 305 -0.57 5.43 -7.08
C LEU A 305 -0.59 5.65 -8.61
N PRO A 306 -0.13 6.81 -9.09
CA PRO A 306 -0.34 7.25 -10.46
C PRO A 306 0.64 6.74 -11.52
N GLY A 307 0.10 6.30 -12.66
CA GLY A 307 0.88 5.93 -13.85
C GLY A 307 1.58 4.57 -13.77
N PHE A 308 2.43 4.29 -14.76
CA PHE A 308 3.20 3.02 -14.86
C PHE A 308 4.19 2.82 -13.70
N TRP A 309 4.75 3.92 -13.19
CA TRP A 309 5.74 3.91 -12.10
C TRP A 309 5.07 4.24 -10.76
N PRO A 310 4.85 3.25 -9.88
CA PRO A 310 4.22 3.48 -8.59
C PRO A 310 5.19 3.98 -7.52
N HIS A 311 6.49 3.70 -7.64
CA HIS A 311 7.43 3.87 -6.54
C HIS A 311 8.73 4.55 -6.96
N ALA A 312 9.34 5.26 -6.02
CA ALA A 312 10.65 5.86 -6.16
C ALA A 312 11.49 5.67 -4.89
N ALA A 313 12.78 5.47 -5.05
CA ALA A 313 13.73 5.31 -3.96
C ALA A 313 15.05 6.04 -4.26
N LEU A 314 15.85 6.28 -3.22
CA LEU A 314 17.16 6.91 -3.36
C LEU A 314 18.26 5.88 -3.08
N TYR A 315 19.14 5.63 -4.06
CA TYR A 315 20.34 4.84 -3.84
C TYR A 315 21.38 5.69 -3.11
N VAL A 316 21.74 5.30 -1.89
CA VAL A 316 22.69 6.03 -1.04
C VAL A 316 24.09 5.40 -1.01
N GLY A 317 24.26 4.26 -1.69
CA GLY A 317 25.51 3.52 -1.71
C GLY A 317 25.76 2.75 -0.43
N THR A 318 27.00 2.28 -0.25
CA THR A 318 27.44 1.52 0.93
C THR A 318 28.01 2.44 2.01
N ALA A 319 28.30 1.89 3.19
CA ALA A 319 28.99 2.65 4.24
C ALA A 319 30.36 3.21 3.80
N ALA A 320 31.05 2.52 2.86
CA ALA A 320 32.30 3.02 2.29
C ALA A 320 32.06 4.21 1.34
N ASP A 321 30.93 4.22 0.63
CA ASP A 321 30.55 5.35 -0.21
C ASP A 321 30.20 6.58 0.63
N LEU A 322 29.50 6.39 1.75
CA LEU A 322 29.24 7.47 2.71
C LEU A 322 30.54 8.04 3.29
N GLU A 323 31.53 7.18 3.56
CA GLU A 323 32.87 7.62 3.98
C GLU A 323 33.58 8.43 2.91
N ALA A 324 33.57 7.93 1.66
CA ALA A 324 34.15 8.67 0.55
C ALA A 324 33.50 10.05 0.41
N LEU A 325 32.18 10.16 0.55
CA LEU A 325 31.44 11.42 0.52
C LEU A 325 31.64 12.32 1.75
N GLY A 326 32.39 11.87 2.77
CA GLY A 326 32.65 12.64 3.99
C GLY A 326 31.45 12.71 4.93
N LEU A 327 30.50 11.78 4.82
CA LEU A 327 29.22 11.81 5.54
C LEU A 327 29.24 11.12 6.90
N LEU A 328 30.29 10.36 7.25
CA LEU A 328 30.27 9.58 8.50
C LEU A 328 30.07 10.42 9.77
N GLU A 329 30.61 11.63 9.78
CA GLU A 329 30.50 12.57 10.91
C GLU A 329 29.33 13.56 10.75
N HIS A 330 28.57 13.50 9.66
CA HIS A 330 27.42 14.38 9.46
C HIS A 330 26.35 14.08 10.53
N PRO A 331 25.76 15.10 11.18
CA PRO A 331 24.85 14.90 12.31
C PRO A 331 23.66 13.99 11.99
N ASP A 332 23.06 14.14 10.81
CA ASP A 332 21.92 13.33 10.36
C ASP A 332 22.28 11.88 9.99
N VAL A 333 23.56 11.59 9.76
CA VAL A 333 24.05 10.28 9.32
C VAL A 333 24.64 9.51 10.50
N LYS A 334 25.48 10.16 11.30
CA LYS A 334 26.28 9.56 12.38
C LYS A 334 25.46 8.69 13.32
N GLY A 335 24.30 9.19 13.76
CA GLY A 335 23.41 8.48 14.69
C GLY A 335 22.71 7.25 14.08
N LYS A 336 22.74 7.11 12.75
CA LYS A 336 22.03 6.05 12.00
C LYS A 336 22.99 5.04 11.35
N LEU A 337 24.30 5.32 11.36
CA LEU A 337 25.33 4.45 10.76
C LEU A 337 25.32 3.04 11.33
N GLU A 338 25.09 2.87 12.64
CA GLU A 338 25.06 1.53 13.24
C GLU A 338 23.94 0.68 12.62
N ALA A 339 22.72 1.23 12.54
CA ALA A 339 21.60 0.56 11.90
C ALA A 339 21.85 0.31 10.41
N PHE A 340 22.41 1.30 9.70
CA PHE A 340 22.73 1.18 8.28
C PHE A 340 23.78 0.09 7.98
N ARG A 341 24.78 -0.08 8.85
CA ARG A 341 25.84 -1.10 8.71
C ARG A 341 25.38 -2.52 9.01
N ARG A 342 24.27 -2.69 9.73
CA ARG A 342 23.70 -4.04 9.95
C ARG A 342 23.20 -4.60 8.62
N PRO A 343 23.28 -5.92 8.42
CA PRO A 343 22.61 -6.55 7.28
C PRO A 343 21.11 -6.26 7.29
N ALA A 344 20.54 -6.08 6.11
CA ALA A 344 19.11 -6.07 5.88
C ALA A 344 18.50 -7.45 6.16
N ALA A 345 17.17 -7.54 6.19
CA ALA A 345 16.45 -8.78 6.49
C ALA A 345 16.77 -9.93 5.51
N ASP A 346 17.07 -9.60 4.25
CA ASP A 346 17.49 -10.55 3.22
C ASP A 346 18.99 -10.95 3.31
N GLY A 347 19.70 -10.49 4.34
CA GLY A 347 21.13 -10.75 4.56
C GLY A 347 22.07 -9.89 3.72
N HIS A 348 21.54 -9.05 2.82
CA HIS A 348 22.34 -8.14 2.01
C HIS A 348 22.62 -6.83 2.77
N ARG A 349 23.52 -6.01 2.24
CA ARG A 349 23.84 -4.70 2.86
C ARG A 349 22.79 -3.67 2.50
N HIS A 350 22.46 -2.78 3.44
CA HIS A 350 21.67 -1.60 3.11
C HIS A 350 22.41 -0.72 2.09
N ALA A 351 21.67 -0.24 1.10
CA ALA A 351 22.17 0.65 0.06
C ALA A 351 21.14 1.65 -0.47
N VAL A 352 19.89 1.53 -0.03
CA VAL A 352 18.75 2.32 -0.50
C VAL A 352 18.02 2.94 0.69
N ILE A 353 17.55 4.18 0.54
CA ILE A 353 16.55 4.79 1.41
C ILE A 353 15.26 4.93 0.61
N GLU A 354 14.16 4.43 1.17
CA GLU A 354 12.84 4.51 0.57
C GLU A 354 11.76 4.69 1.64
N ALA A 355 10.63 5.30 1.26
CA ALA A 355 9.44 5.29 2.10
C ALA A 355 8.48 4.23 1.58
N VAL A 356 8.32 3.17 2.36
CA VAL A 356 7.35 2.11 2.15
C VAL A 356 6.34 2.15 3.28
N SER A 357 5.39 1.23 3.25
CA SER A 357 4.27 1.20 4.16
C SER A 357 4.65 1.00 5.65
N GLU A 358 5.92 0.68 5.92
CA GLU A 358 6.63 0.56 7.19
C GLU A 358 7.27 1.89 7.65
N GLY A 359 7.27 2.91 6.80
CA GLY A 359 7.93 4.20 7.01
C GLY A 359 9.15 4.40 6.09
N VAL A 360 9.98 5.39 6.44
CA VAL A 360 11.26 5.65 5.77
C VAL A 360 12.32 4.71 6.32
N VAL A 361 12.72 3.73 5.52
CA VAL A 361 13.58 2.62 5.94
C VAL A 361 14.87 2.56 5.14
N PHE A 362 15.83 1.81 5.68
CA PHE A 362 16.97 1.32 4.91
C PHE A 362 16.62 -0.02 4.28
N SER A 363 16.88 -0.16 2.98
CA SER A 363 16.70 -1.40 2.24
C SER A 363 18.00 -1.81 1.56
N SER A 364 18.17 -3.11 1.34
CA SER A 364 19.16 -3.60 0.38
C SER A 364 18.74 -3.21 -1.04
N LEU A 365 19.69 -3.18 -1.97
CA LEU A 365 19.35 -2.99 -3.38
C LEU A 365 18.49 -4.16 -3.86
N GLU A 366 18.85 -5.38 -3.47
CA GLU A 366 18.20 -6.64 -3.80
C GLU A 366 16.73 -6.66 -3.40
N HIS A 367 16.40 -6.18 -2.21
CA HIS A 367 15.02 -6.05 -1.74
C HIS A 367 14.27 -4.95 -2.50
N SER A 368 14.89 -3.76 -2.64
CA SER A 368 14.29 -2.61 -3.33
C SER A 368 13.92 -2.97 -4.77
N ILE A 369 14.88 -3.47 -5.54
CA ILE A 369 14.71 -3.78 -6.97
C ILE A 369 14.30 -5.23 -7.24
N HIS A 370 13.75 -5.93 -6.24
CA HIS A 370 13.00 -7.19 -6.45
C HIS A 370 11.68 -6.91 -7.20
N ALA A 371 11.81 -6.46 -8.44
CA ALA A 371 10.80 -5.78 -9.21
C ALA A 371 10.74 -6.34 -10.63
N ASP A 372 9.72 -5.93 -11.37
CA ASP A 372 9.53 -6.34 -12.75
C ASP A 372 10.09 -5.31 -13.72
N CYS A 373 10.07 -4.03 -13.36
CA CYS A 373 10.76 -2.96 -14.07
C CYS A 373 11.55 -2.08 -13.09
N VAL A 374 12.72 -1.59 -13.51
CA VAL A 374 13.47 -0.56 -12.80
C VAL A 374 14.08 0.44 -13.79
N ALA A 375 14.00 1.72 -13.48
CA ALA A 375 14.75 2.75 -14.16
C ALA A 375 15.63 3.49 -13.16
N VAL A 376 16.85 3.82 -13.58
CA VAL A 376 17.83 4.52 -12.75
C VAL A 376 18.14 5.87 -13.38
N LEU A 377 17.83 6.93 -12.65
CA LEU A 377 18.06 8.31 -13.06
C LEU A 377 19.16 8.92 -12.20
N ARG A 378 20.21 9.42 -12.85
CA ARG A 378 21.31 10.11 -12.19
C ARG A 378 21.11 11.62 -12.26
N PRO A 379 21.02 12.32 -11.12
CA PRO A 379 21.05 13.77 -11.11
C PRO A 379 22.40 14.30 -11.59
N ARG A 380 22.37 15.32 -12.44
CA ARG A 380 23.54 16.14 -12.85
C ARG A 380 23.96 17.11 -11.74
N ALA A 381 24.10 16.56 -10.54
CA ALA A 381 24.51 17.25 -9.34
C ALA A 381 26.02 17.07 -9.11
N THR A 382 26.64 18.09 -8.51
CA THR A 382 28.02 17.99 -8.00
C THR A 382 28.12 16.95 -6.89
N ARG A 383 29.34 16.51 -6.58
CA ARG A 383 29.61 15.55 -5.51
C ARG A 383 29.09 16.04 -4.16
N GLU A 384 29.26 17.33 -3.88
CA GLU A 384 28.82 18.00 -2.66
C GLU A 384 27.30 18.04 -2.58
N GLN A 385 26.62 18.34 -3.69
CA GLN A 385 25.16 18.30 -3.77
C GLN A 385 24.61 16.87 -3.60
N LYS A 386 25.25 15.85 -4.17
CA LYS A 386 24.86 14.45 -3.94
C LYS A 386 25.04 14.07 -2.46
N ALA A 387 26.14 14.48 -1.83
CA ALA A 387 26.38 14.25 -0.40
C ALA A 387 25.30 14.93 0.47
N GLU A 388 24.96 16.18 0.17
CA GLU A 388 23.87 16.90 0.83
C GLU A 388 22.54 16.18 0.67
N ALA A 389 22.18 15.75 -0.54
CA ALA A 389 20.93 15.04 -0.78
C ALA A 389 20.84 13.73 0.01
N ILE A 390 21.94 12.98 0.09
CA ILE A 390 22.00 11.76 0.91
C ILE A 390 21.86 12.09 2.40
N ALA A 391 22.53 13.13 2.89
CA ALA A 391 22.39 13.56 4.29
C ALA A 391 20.93 13.93 4.63
N GLN A 392 20.25 14.65 3.75
CA GLN A 392 18.83 14.97 3.88
C GLN A 392 17.96 13.70 3.89
N ALA A 393 18.22 12.73 3.00
CA ALA A 393 17.51 11.45 3.01
C ALA A 393 17.70 10.71 4.34
N PHE A 394 18.93 10.70 4.89
CA PHE A 394 19.22 10.16 6.21
C PHE A 394 18.42 10.88 7.29
N ALA A 395 18.27 12.20 7.25
CA ALA A 395 17.47 12.96 8.23
C ALA A 395 16.00 12.48 8.31
N HIS A 396 15.45 11.98 7.19
CA HIS A 396 14.10 11.43 7.12
C HIS A 396 13.96 9.99 7.58
N GLN A 397 15.05 9.22 7.70
CA GLN A 397 14.98 7.83 8.11
C GLN A 397 14.33 7.67 9.49
N GLY A 398 13.41 6.70 9.59
CA GLY A 398 12.61 6.39 10.78
C GLY A 398 11.28 7.14 10.86
N LYS A 399 11.00 8.09 9.94
CA LYS A 399 9.70 8.77 9.89
C LYS A 399 8.60 7.81 9.39
N PRO A 400 7.36 7.92 9.88
CA PRO A 400 6.25 7.09 9.41
C PRO A 400 5.89 7.39 7.95
N TYR A 401 5.18 6.45 7.32
CA TYR A 401 4.66 6.63 5.98
C TYR A 401 3.48 7.61 5.97
N ASP A 402 3.40 8.48 4.97
CA ASP A 402 2.28 9.39 4.81
C ASP A 402 1.14 8.76 3.97
N PHE A 403 0.12 8.27 4.65
CA PHE A 403 -1.09 7.73 4.03
C PHE A 403 -2.05 8.81 3.50
N GLU A 404 -1.83 10.07 3.84
CA GLU A 404 -2.67 11.20 3.43
C GLU A 404 -2.14 11.89 2.17
N PHE A 405 -0.91 11.60 1.75
CA PHE A 405 -0.23 12.22 0.61
C PHE A 405 -0.23 13.76 0.70
N ASP A 406 0.08 14.29 1.88
CA ASP A 406 0.15 15.71 2.19
C ASP A 406 1.61 16.22 2.21
N PHE A 407 2.10 16.67 1.05
CA PHE A 407 3.46 17.19 0.89
C PHE A 407 3.74 18.51 1.65
N ARG A 408 2.75 19.08 2.37
CA ARG A 408 2.91 20.31 3.15
C ARG A 408 3.68 20.09 4.46
N THR A 409 3.61 18.90 5.05
CA THR A 409 4.33 18.56 6.27
C THR A 409 5.41 17.52 5.97
N SER A 410 6.39 17.38 6.87
CA SER A 410 7.53 16.46 6.69
C SER A 410 7.71 15.51 7.87
N ASP A 411 6.71 15.40 8.73
CA ASP A 411 6.64 14.47 9.85
C ASP A 411 6.37 13.04 9.41
N ARG A 412 5.76 12.87 8.22
CA ARG A 412 5.54 11.60 7.51
C ARG A 412 5.90 11.81 6.04
N LEU A 413 6.30 10.74 5.34
CA LEU A 413 6.72 10.86 3.94
C LEU A 413 6.16 9.73 3.07
N VAL A 414 5.88 10.06 1.81
CA VAL A 414 5.72 9.08 0.73
C VAL A 414 7.03 8.86 -0.03
N CYS A 415 7.09 7.81 -0.86
CA CYS A 415 8.31 7.38 -1.55
C CYS A 415 8.96 8.48 -2.38
N THR A 416 8.18 9.19 -3.19
CA THR A 416 8.65 10.30 -4.02
C THR A 416 8.95 11.57 -3.23
N GLU A 417 8.38 11.71 -2.04
CA GLU A 417 8.67 12.83 -1.15
C GLU A 417 10.06 12.72 -0.53
N VAL A 418 10.52 11.50 -0.24
CA VAL A 418 11.91 11.25 0.15
C VAL A 418 12.85 11.79 -0.93
N VAL A 419 12.60 11.46 -2.20
CA VAL A 419 13.40 11.95 -3.34
C VAL A 419 13.30 13.48 -3.48
N TYR A 420 12.07 14.00 -3.46
CA TYR A 420 11.79 15.44 -3.60
C TYR A 420 12.50 16.27 -2.54
N ARG A 421 12.39 15.88 -1.26
CA ARG A 421 13.00 16.59 -0.13
C ARG A 421 14.51 16.43 -0.11
N SER A 422 15.02 15.25 -0.44
CA SER A 422 16.47 15.01 -0.53
C SER A 422 17.14 15.94 -1.54
N TYR A 423 16.50 16.12 -2.70
CA TYR A 423 17.04 16.97 -3.77
C TYR A 423 16.51 18.40 -3.78
N GLN A 424 15.88 18.86 -2.69
CA GLN A 424 15.30 20.19 -2.63
C GLN A 424 16.36 21.28 -2.85
N GLY A 425 16.14 22.12 -3.87
CA GLY A 425 17.10 23.16 -4.27
C GLY A 425 18.29 22.67 -5.10
N ILE A 426 18.35 21.37 -5.43
CA ILE A 426 19.39 20.74 -6.26
C ILE A 426 18.80 20.28 -7.60
N VAL A 427 17.63 19.64 -7.57
CA VAL A 427 16.87 19.22 -8.76
C VAL A 427 15.48 19.84 -8.71
N SER A 428 15.01 20.41 -9.81
CA SER A 428 13.69 21.02 -9.90
C SER A 428 12.64 19.99 -10.31
N PHE A 429 11.82 19.53 -9.36
CA PHE A 429 10.67 18.66 -9.67
C PHE A 429 9.38 19.47 -9.82
N ASP A 430 8.61 19.16 -10.86
CA ASP A 430 7.27 19.72 -11.04
C ASP A 430 6.28 18.98 -10.15
N LEU A 431 5.69 19.69 -9.18
CA LEU A 431 4.57 19.16 -8.41
C LEU A 431 3.29 19.24 -9.24
N GLU A 432 2.53 18.16 -9.24
CA GLU A 432 1.22 18.08 -9.88
C GLU A 432 0.13 18.28 -8.81
N ARG A 433 -0.99 18.90 -9.18
CA ARG A 433 -2.16 19.05 -8.30
C ARG A 433 -3.03 17.80 -8.39
N VAL A 434 -3.30 17.19 -7.24
CA VAL A 434 -3.93 15.89 -7.06
C VAL A 434 -5.01 16.00 -6.01
N MET A 435 -6.28 15.95 -6.43
CA MET A 435 -7.42 16.06 -5.50
C MET A 435 -7.24 17.26 -4.54
N GLY A 436 -6.86 18.42 -5.10
CA GLY A 436 -6.57 19.64 -4.33
C GLY A 436 -5.19 19.73 -3.66
N ARG A 437 -4.39 18.67 -3.61
CA ARG A 437 -3.08 18.62 -2.93
C ARG A 437 -1.91 18.63 -3.91
N ASP A 438 -0.79 19.24 -3.53
CA ASP A 438 0.44 19.15 -4.33
C ASP A 438 1.11 17.80 -4.06
N ALA A 439 1.51 17.09 -5.12
CA ALA A 439 2.22 15.82 -5.00
C ALA A 439 3.23 15.65 -6.15
N LEU A 440 4.22 14.79 -5.93
CA LEU A 440 5.15 14.34 -6.97
C LEU A 440 4.85 12.87 -7.34
N PRO A 441 4.06 12.60 -8.39
CA PRO A 441 3.97 11.27 -8.98
C PRO A 441 5.35 10.76 -9.42
N ALA A 442 5.67 9.49 -9.23
CA ALA A 442 6.92 8.92 -9.75
C ALA A 442 6.96 8.98 -11.29
N VAL A 443 5.81 8.83 -11.96
CA VAL A 443 5.69 9.09 -13.41
C VAL A 443 6.00 10.55 -13.79
N GLY A 444 5.80 11.49 -12.87
CA GLY A 444 6.16 12.91 -13.04
C GLY A 444 7.67 13.10 -13.23
N ILE A 445 8.49 12.28 -12.56
CA ILE A 445 9.95 12.28 -12.73
C ILE A 445 10.33 11.84 -14.16
N VAL A 446 9.63 10.84 -14.71
CA VAL A 446 9.84 10.40 -16.11
C VAL A 446 9.42 11.47 -17.10
N ARG A 447 8.30 12.14 -16.86
CA ARG A 447 7.81 13.25 -17.71
C ARG A 447 8.79 14.42 -17.72
N LYS A 448 9.33 14.77 -16.56
CA LYS A 448 10.42 15.75 -16.42
C LYS A 448 11.62 15.35 -17.26
N PHE A 449 12.15 14.14 -17.05
CA PHE A 449 13.29 13.62 -17.80
C PHE A 449 13.05 13.71 -19.31
N ARG A 450 11.90 13.23 -19.79
CA ARG A 450 11.52 13.27 -21.21
C ARG A 450 11.49 14.68 -21.78
N ARG A 451 10.94 15.65 -21.04
CA ARG A 451 10.81 17.04 -21.49
C ARG A 451 12.18 17.72 -21.63
N GLU A 452 13.12 17.38 -20.75
CA GLU A 452 14.42 18.04 -20.69
C GLU A 452 15.52 17.32 -21.47
N LEU A 453 15.25 16.10 -21.94
CA LEU A 453 16.20 15.28 -22.68
C LEU A 453 16.83 16.04 -23.85
N GLY A 454 18.17 16.17 -23.84
CA GLY A 454 18.93 16.86 -24.87
C GLY A 454 18.87 18.39 -24.82
N THR A 455 18.19 18.97 -23.83
CA THR A 455 18.16 20.42 -23.61
C THR A 455 19.31 20.87 -22.70
N PRO A 456 19.71 22.17 -22.75
CA PRO A 456 20.69 22.71 -21.80
C PRO A 456 20.24 22.64 -20.34
N GLY A 457 18.93 22.54 -20.08
CA GLY A 457 18.34 22.48 -18.74
C GLY A 457 18.13 21.05 -18.22
N GLN A 458 18.72 20.04 -18.85
CA GLN A 458 18.59 18.65 -18.40
C GLN A 458 19.27 18.44 -17.05
N GLU A 459 18.48 18.03 -16.05
CA GLU A 459 18.97 17.77 -14.69
C GLU A 459 19.15 16.27 -14.38
N LEU A 460 18.61 15.38 -15.22
CA LEU A 460 18.62 13.91 -14.99
C LEU A 460 19.16 13.17 -16.22
N ASP A 461 20.03 12.18 -16.01
CA ASP A 461 20.51 11.23 -17.03
C ASP A 461 19.96 9.83 -16.77
N LEU A 462 19.59 9.09 -17.82
CA LEU A 462 19.20 7.69 -17.68
C LEU A 462 20.46 6.81 -17.60
N VAL A 463 20.69 6.18 -16.45
CA VAL A 463 21.80 5.25 -16.24
C VAL A 463 21.45 3.87 -16.79
N ALA A 464 20.25 3.38 -16.50
CA ALA A 464 19.75 2.08 -16.93
C ALA A 464 18.22 2.06 -16.92
N PHE A 465 17.64 1.24 -17.79
CA PHE A 465 16.22 0.88 -17.74
C PHE A 465 16.11 -0.61 -18.00
N LEU A 466 15.65 -1.37 -17.00
CA LEU A 466 15.24 -2.76 -17.18
C LEU A 466 13.72 -2.79 -17.26
N ASP A 467 13.22 -3.17 -18.42
CA ASP A 467 11.80 -3.22 -18.74
C ASP A 467 11.30 -4.65 -18.63
N GLY A 468 10.23 -4.85 -17.86
CA GLY A 468 9.63 -6.15 -17.63
C GLY A 468 8.85 -6.63 -18.84
N ARG A 469 9.26 -7.76 -19.44
CA ARG A 469 8.55 -8.39 -20.56
C ARG A 469 7.82 -9.64 -20.07
N ALA A 470 6.55 -9.45 -19.72
CA ALA A 470 5.73 -10.48 -19.10
C ALA A 470 5.58 -11.72 -19.99
N ASP A 471 5.50 -11.54 -21.30
CA ASP A 471 5.48 -12.58 -22.34
C ASP A 471 6.79 -13.38 -22.42
N GLU A 472 7.93 -12.72 -22.19
CA GLU A 472 9.26 -13.35 -22.30
C GLU A 472 9.76 -14.03 -21.02
N GLY A 473 9.06 -13.91 -19.89
CA GLY A 473 9.57 -14.51 -18.65
C GLY A 473 10.51 -13.61 -17.84
N ARG A 474 10.98 -12.49 -18.38
CA ARG A 474 12.19 -11.77 -17.92
C ARG A 474 12.15 -10.27 -18.18
N ALA A 475 13.03 -9.52 -17.52
CA ALA A 475 13.29 -8.12 -17.84
C ALA A 475 14.40 -8.01 -18.90
N ALA A 476 14.32 -7.00 -19.75
CA ALA A 476 15.33 -6.70 -20.76
C ALA A 476 15.80 -5.24 -20.63
N GLU A 477 17.04 -4.95 -21.01
CA GLU A 477 17.51 -3.57 -21.07
C GLU A 477 16.75 -2.81 -22.16
N GLY A 478 16.16 -1.68 -21.78
CA GLY A 478 15.37 -0.82 -22.63
C GLY A 478 16.12 0.45 -23.03
N THR A 479 15.71 1.05 -24.14
CA THR A 479 16.30 2.30 -24.65
C THR A 479 15.78 3.54 -23.91
N VAL A 480 16.43 4.68 -24.13
CA VAL A 480 15.96 5.99 -23.64
C VAL A 480 14.56 6.28 -24.19
N GLU A 481 14.30 5.98 -25.47
CA GLU A 481 12.99 6.18 -26.10
C GLU A 481 11.92 5.27 -25.48
N GLU A 482 12.26 4.02 -25.17
CA GLU A 482 11.36 3.09 -24.46
C GLU A 482 11.04 3.57 -23.05
N PHE A 483 12.03 4.09 -22.33
CA PHE A 483 11.83 4.71 -21.03
C PHE A 483 10.96 5.97 -21.12
N CYS A 484 11.19 6.87 -22.08
CA CYS A 484 10.33 8.05 -22.30
C CYS A 484 8.87 7.68 -22.64
N ARG A 485 8.65 6.57 -23.37
CA ARG A 485 7.32 6.03 -23.66
C ARG A 485 6.65 5.44 -22.42
N SER A 486 7.42 4.97 -21.43
CA SER A 486 6.87 4.43 -20.18
C SER A 486 6.04 5.45 -19.38
N ALA A 487 6.27 6.76 -19.59
CA ALA A 487 5.49 7.83 -18.96
C ALA A 487 3.99 7.83 -19.34
N ASP A 488 3.65 7.26 -20.49
CA ASP A 488 2.29 7.20 -21.02
C ASP A 488 1.73 5.77 -20.97
N ARG A 489 2.52 4.78 -20.53
CA ARG A 489 2.04 3.40 -20.40
C ARG A 489 0.90 3.35 -19.38
N PRO A 490 -0.22 2.71 -19.71
CA PRO A 490 -1.27 2.49 -18.74
C PRO A 490 -0.75 1.60 -17.62
N ARG A 491 -1.32 1.76 -16.43
CA ARG A 491 -1.00 0.97 -15.24
C ARG A 491 -1.58 -0.44 -15.31
N GLU A 492 -1.66 -1.09 -16.48
CA GLU A 492 -2.36 -2.38 -16.58
C GLU A 492 -1.81 -3.35 -15.53
N PHE A 493 -2.70 -3.90 -14.70
CA PHE A 493 -2.33 -4.72 -13.54
C PHE A 493 -1.78 -6.11 -13.97
N HIS A 494 -1.73 -6.39 -15.28
CA HIS A 494 -1.46 -7.69 -15.90
C HIS A 494 -0.21 -7.77 -16.76
N GLU A 495 0.51 -6.67 -16.94
CA GLU A 495 1.87 -6.70 -17.47
C GLU A 495 2.83 -6.75 -16.31
#